data_AF-A0A1H0F0E9-F1
#
_entry.id   AF-A0A1H0F0E9-F1
#
_cell.length_a   1.000
_cell.length_b   1.000
_cell.length_c   1.000
_cell.angle_alpha   90.00
_cell.angle_beta   90.00
_cell.angle_gamma   90.00
#
_symmetry.space_group_name_H-M   'P 1'
#
loop_
_entity.id
_entity.type
_entity.pdbx_description
1 polymer ?
#
loop_
_entity_poly.entity_id
_entity_poly.type
_entity_poly.pdbx_seq_one_letter_code
_entity_poly.pdbx_strand_id
1 'polypeptide(L)'
;MLKSIEVERWSEPNEKQQVKSLGMIKAQDAFNQLEKHLKEQGLLPDEYFLFSPENFTRNDGELPDFVEALCDTDFGGSEGIYLDISLKYEEDGKYRFVHFATGKTLGETTEAFYCMARIGAECSMMLNGRGNNIMNNLDRANRQNEFLKVLEPHLMALGVTYDKKVTGKKEDVQLSLHGAQIGYIDASEDNTLYLKHNEADEPVFDKIKQTFRDTMEAFEAYTSAMPLEVEDESAQTYRKLSELNGIVLAAKMMKDNTLQFVTWRRSSTGVNNGNYTRNYQSAKEDFALRSEMIDKQRLFSDEELKLIQSALDTAQRFGQISKEPMTFDEERKLIDLSEKIGELLPKEVKAVGESPAVQSSPMGY
;
A
#
# COMPACT_ATOMS: atom_id res chain seq x y z
N MET A 1 11.46 17.47 4.25
CA MET A 1 10.87 16.12 4.40
C MET A 1 11.43 15.55 5.69
N LEU A 2 10.59 15.05 6.59
CA LEU A 2 11.04 14.45 7.86
C LEU A 2 11.88 13.20 7.54
N LYS A 3 13.08 13.10 8.13
CA LYS A 3 13.97 11.93 7.93
C LYS A 3 13.97 11.09 9.20
N SER A 4 13.72 9.80 9.06
CA SER A 4 13.83 8.84 10.16
C SER A 4 15.28 8.67 10.62
N ILE A 5 15.45 8.33 11.88
CA ILE A 5 16.75 7.98 12.45
C ILE A 5 17.10 6.56 11.98
N GLU A 6 18.28 6.39 11.40
CA GLU A 6 18.85 5.06 11.14
C GLU A 6 19.34 4.47 12.46
N VAL A 7 18.49 3.68 13.11
CA VAL A 7 18.75 3.14 14.46
C VAL A 7 19.66 1.90 14.46
N GLU A 8 19.81 1.23 13.33
CA GLU A 8 20.67 0.06 13.16
C GLU A 8 22.00 0.45 12.52
N ARG A 9 23.08 -0.20 12.97
CA ARG A 9 24.39 -0.09 12.34
C ARG A 9 24.64 -1.34 11.51
N TRP A 10 25.05 -1.14 10.26
CA TRP A 10 25.38 -2.23 9.33
C TRP A 10 26.84 -2.14 8.91
N SER A 11 27.47 -3.28 8.64
CA SER A 11 28.79 -3.32 8.03
C SER A 11 28.71 -2.90 6.56
N GLU A 12 29.85 -2.48 6.01
CA GLU A 12 30.01 -2.39 4.55
C GLU A 12 29.70 -3.75 3.89
N PRO A 13 29.14 -3.77 2.67
CA PRO A 13 28.90 -5.00 1.93
C PRO A 13 30.21 -5.74 1.67
N ASN A 14 30.22 -7.05 1.92
CA ASN A 14 31.35 -7.90 1.54
C ASN A 14 31.41 -8.11 0.01
N GLU A 15 32.41 -8.85 -0.48
CA GLU A 15 32.59 -9.16 -1.92
C GLU A 15 31.37 -9.85 -2.58
N LYS A 16 30.46 -10.41 -1.77
CA LYS A 16 29.20 -11.04 -2.19
C LYS A 16 27.98 -10.15 -1.96
N GLN A 17 28.16 -8.84 -1.72
CA GLN A 17 27.10 -7.86 -1.43
C GLN A 17 26.30 -8.16 -0.13
N GLN A 18 26.90 -8.86 0.84
CA GLN A 18 26.24 -9.18 2.11
C GLN A 18 26.69 -8.21 3.20
N VAL A 19 25.74 -7.71 3.99
CA VAL A 19 25.96 -6.85 5.16
C VAL A 19 25.72 -7.62 6.47
N LYS A 20 26.37 -7.20 7.54
CA LYS A 20 26.16 -7.75 8.90
C LYS A 20 25.65 -6.66 9.81
N SER A 21 24.68 -6.98 10.67
CA SER A 21 24.27 -6.06 11.74
C SER A 21 25.41 -5.92 12.75
N LEU A 22 25.76 -4.68 13.05
CA LEU A 22 26.80 -4.29 14.01
C LEU A 22 26.21 -3.85 15.36
N GLY A 23 24.89 -3.99 15.54
CA GLY A 23 24.17 -3.52 16.72
C GLY A 23 23.37 -2.26 16.45
N MET A 24 22.83 -1.66 17.50
CA MET A 24 22.04 -0.44 17.39
C MET A 24 22.95 0.79 17.54
N ILE A 25 22.45 1.98 17.18
CA ILE A 25 23.11 3.24 17.53
C ILE A 25 23.05 3.47 19.04
N LYS A 26 23.93 4.34 19.55
CA LYS A 26 23.86 4.75 20.95
C LYS A 26 22.57 5.52 21.21
N ALA A 27 21.93 5.25 22.33
CA ALA A 27 20.69 5.92 22.73
C ALA A 27 20.87 7.44 22.82
N GLN A 28 22.02 7.89 23.32
CA GLN A 28 22.39 9.32 23.32
C GLN A 28 22.45 9.91 21.91
N ASP A 29 23.00 9.19 20.93
CA ASP A 29 23.11 9.68 19.55
C ASP A 29 21.73 9.77 18.89
N ALA A 30 20.82 8.85 19.20
CA ALA A 30 19.43 8.91 18.77
C ALA A 30 18.72 10.13 19.37
N PHE A 31 18.91 10.37 20.67
CA PHE A 31 18.34 11.53 21.35
C PHE A 31 18.88 12.84 20.77
N ASN A 32 20.19 12.95 20.56
CA ASN A 32 20.81 14.13 19.98
C ASN A 32 20.25 14.46 18.58
N GLN A 33 19.90 13.44 17.79
CA GLN A 33 19.26 13.62 16.49
C GLN A 33 17.83 14.14 16.61
N LEU A 34 17.04 13.64 17.56
CA LEU A 34 15.71 14.18 17.85
C LEU A 34 15.79 15.63 18.32
N GLU A 35 16.62 15.91 19.31
CA GLU A 35 16.79 17.24 19.88
C GLU A 35 17.21 18.25 18.80
N LYS A 36 18.18 17.88 17.96
CA LYS A 36 18.63 18.70 16.84
C LYS A 36 17.49 18.99 15.87
N HIS A 37 16.72 17.98 15.45
CA HIS A 37 15.59 18.15 14.55
C HIS A 37 14.53 19.08 15.14
N LEU A 38 14.09 18.82 16.38
CA LEU A 38 13.11 19.65 17.06
C LEU A 38 13.59 21.10 17.18
N LYS A 39 14.87 21.31 17.49
CA LYS A 39 15.47 22.65 17.55
C LYS A 39 15.44 23.37 16.21
N GLU A 40 15.81 22.68 15.13
CA GLU A 40 15.80 23.24 13.77
C GLU A 40 14.38 23.59 13.28
N GLN A 41 13.37 22.84 13.73
CA GLN A 41 11.96 23.11 13.42
C GLN A 41 11.29 24.12 14.37
N GLY A 42 11.99 24.58 15.41
CA GLY A 42 11.40 25.46 16.43
C GLY A 42 10.34 24.76 17.29
N LEU A 43 10.52 23.46 17.54
CA LEU A 43 9.60 22.56 18.22
C LEU A 43 10.19 21.97 19.52
N LEU A 44 11.22 22.58 20.11
CA LEU A 44 11.66 22.14 21.43
C LEU A 44 10.61 22.51 22.49
N PRO A 45 10.29 21.62 23.45
CA PRO A 45 9.59 22.00 24.65
C PRO A 45 10.30 23.17 25.35
N ASP A 46 9.53 24.13 25.87
CA ASP A 46 10.06 25.38 26.40
C ASP A 46 10.64 25.28 27.82
N GLU A 47 10.24 24.27 28.60
CA GLU A 47 10.81 24.01 29.92
C GLU A 47 12.04 23.09 29.81
N TYR A 48 11.87 21.86 29.31
CA TYR A 48 12.98 20.94 29.06
C TYR A 48 12.65 19.82 28.06
N PHE A 49 13.69 19.26 27.47
CA PHE A 49 13.67 17.96 26.79
C PHE A 49 14.90 17.18 27.23
N LEU A 50 14.70 16.07 27.93
CA LEU A 50 15.72 15.35 28.68
C LEU A 50 15.80 13.88 28.24
N PHE A 51 17.02 13.40 28.08
CA PHE A 51 17.33 11.98 27.90
C PHE A 51 17.45 11.26 29.26
N SER A 52 17.08 9.98 29.31
CA SER A 52 17.25 9.10 30.49
C SER A 52 18.47 8.16 30.36
N PRO A 53 19.72 8.66 30.48
CA PRO A 53 20.92 7.85 30.29
C PRO A 53 21.04 6.68 31.27
N GLU A 54 20.48 6.79 32.47
CA GLU A 54 20.48 5.76 33.51
C GLU A 54 19.85 4.44 33.06
N ASN A 55 18.94 4.49 32.07
CA ASN A 55 18.27 3.33 31.52
C ASN A 55 19.08 2.60 30.44
N PHE A 56 20.15 3.21 29.92
CA PHE A 56 21.00 2.70 28.83
C PHE A 56 22.43 2.45 29.32
N THR A 57 22.57 1.65 30.37
CA THR A 57 23.88 1.28 30.94
C THR A 57 24.42 -0.06 30.44
N ARG A 58 23.60 -0.83 29.70
CA ARG A 58 23.96 -2.10 29.08
C ARG A 58 24.37 -1.89 27.61
N ASN A 59 25.06 -2.87 27.04
CA ASN A 59 25.44 -2.88 25.60
C ASN A 59 26.10 -1.57 25.14
N ASP A 60 27.06 -1.04 25.91
CA ASP A 60 27.76 0.24 25.60
C ASP A 60 26.82 1.46 25.37
N GLY A 61 25.62 1.42 25.97
CA GLY A 61 24.61 2.46 25.84
C GLY A 61 23.87 2.47 24.51
N GLU A 62 23.89 1.36 23.77
CA GLU A 62 23.06 1.14 22.60
C GLU A 62 21.56 1.17 22.96
N LEU A 63 20.74 1.56 21.98
CA LEU A 63 19.31 1.32 22.05
C LEU A 63 19.04 -0.20 22.15
N PRO A 64 18.00 -0.63 22.86
CA PRO A 64 17.50 -2.00 22.68
C PRO A 64 17.02 -2.17 21.22
N ASP A 65 16.92 -3.40 20.75
CA ASP A 65 16.21 -3.69 19.51
C ASP A 65 14.70 -3.57 19.75
N PHE A 66 14.24 -2.33 19.82
CA PHE A 66 12.85 -1.98 20.12
C PHE A 66 11.97 -2.14 18.89
N VAL A 67 10.75 -2.62 19.12
CA VAL A 67 9.72 -2.83 18.09
C VAL A 67 8.87 -1.57 17.86
N GLU A 68 8.78 -0.70 18.88
CA GLU A 68 7.93 0.49 18.86
C GLU A 68 8.44 1.52 19.88
N ALA A 69 8.47 2.79 19.48
CA ALA A 69 8.67 3.94 20.35
C ALA A 69 7.31 4.60 20.61
N LEU A 70 6.83 4.52 21.84
CA LEU A 70 5.63 5.19 22.31
C LEU A 70 5.99 6.63 22.68
N CYS A 71 5.21 7.60 22.19
CA CYS A 71 5.41 9.03 22.43
C CYS A 71 4.10 9.60 22.99
N ASP A 72 3.96 9.54 24.31
CA ASP A 72 2.69 9.81 25.01
C ASP A 72 2.68 11.25 25.52
N THR A 73 1.63 12.00 25.16
CA THR A 73 1.45 13.39 25.60
C THR A 73 0.33 13.47 26.62
N ASP A 74 0.64 13.98 27.81
CA ASP A 74 -0.29 13.98 28.95
C ASP A 74 -0.30 15.32 29.69
N PHE A 75 -1.48 15.66 30.25
CA PHE A 75 -1.63 16.77 31.18
C PHE A 75 -1.09 16.37 32.56
N GLY A 76 -0.14 17.12 33.10
CA GLY A 76 0.34 16.95 34.47
C GLY A 76 -0.42 17.81 35.50
N GLY A 77 -1.64 18.26 35.18
CA GLY A 77 -2.38 19.20 36.04
C GLY A 77 -1.78 20.60 36.02
N SER A 78 -1.48 21.17 37.20
CA SER A 78 -0.86 22.51 37.35
C SER A 78 0.65 22.52 37.16
N GLU A 79 1.21 21.43 36.64
CA GLU A 79 2.64 21.31 36.39
C GLU A 79 2.96 21.43 34.90
N GLY A 80 1.98 21.73 34.06
CA GLY A 80 2.15 21.81 32.60
C GLY A 80 1.84 20.50 31.88
N ILE A 81 2.35 20.38 30.67
CA ILE A 81 2.09 19.24 29.76
C ILE A 81 3.41 18.52 29.50
N TYR A 82 3.34 17.20 29.54
CA TYR A 82 4.47 16.30 29.44
C TYR A 82 4.42 15.49 28.15
N LEU A 83 5.58 15.15 27.63
CA LEU A 83 5.79 14.16 26.57
C LEU A 83 6.74 13.09 27.11
N ASP A 84 6.27 11.86 27.26
CA ASP A 84 7.13 10.75 27.64
C ASP A 84 7.36 9.82 26.44
N ILE A 85 8.62 9.46 26.22
CA ILE A 85 9.04 8.58 25.13
C ILE A 85 9.57 7.29 25.74
N SER A 86 8.91 6.18 25.41
CA SER A 86 9.28 4.84 25.89
C SER A 86 9.51 3.88 24.72
N LEU A 87 10.54 3.04 24.82
CA LEU A 87 10.87 2.04 23.81
C LEU A 87 10.36 0.67 24.27
N LYS A 88 9.48 0.08 23.48
CA LYS A 88 8.96 -1.27 23.66
C LYS A 88 9.89 -2.25 22.97
N TYR A 89 10.43 -3.22 23.69
CA TYR A 89 11.34 -4.24 23.15
C TYR A 89 10.96 -5.64 23.67
N GLU A 90 11.39 -6.69 22.97
CA GLU A 90 11.15 -8.07 23.40
C GLU A 90 12.37 -8.63 24.14
N GLU A 91 12.12 -9.24 25.30
CA GLU A 91 13.14 -9.95 26.09
C GLU A 91 12.50 -11.22 26.67
N ASP A 92 13.09 -12.38 26.38
CA ASP A 92 12.60 -13.71 26.78
C ASP A 92 11.13 -13.98 26.42
N GLY A 93 10.70 -13.54 25.22
CA GLY A 93 9.34 -13.74 24.72
C GLY A 93 8.28 -12.84 25.39
N LYS A 94 8.69 -11.79 26.11
CA LYS A 94 7.79 -10.81 26.75
C LYS A 94 8.16 -9.40 26.33
N TYR A 95 7.14 -8.58 26.10
CA TYR A 95 7.35 -7.14 25.87
C TYR A 95 7.73 -6.43 27.17
N ARG A 96 8.79 -5.63 27.08
CA ARG A 96 9.30 -4.74 28.11
C ARG A 96 9.30 -3.32 27.57
N PHE A 97 9.31 -2.36 28.48
CA PHE A 97 9.37 -0.94 28.17
C PHE A 97 10.58 -0.35 28.88
N VAL A 98 11.33 0.48 28.17
CA VAL A 98 12.39 1.31 28.74
C VAL A 98 12.10 2.76 28.45
N HIS A 99 12.11 3.59 29.50
CA HIS A 99 11.92 5.04 29.33
C HIS A 99 13.17 5.64 28.65
N PHE A 100 12.95 6.41 27.59
CA PHE A 100 13.99 6.94 26.73
C PHE A 100 14.21 8.44 26.93
N ALA A 101 13.15 9.24 26.87
CA ALA A 101 13.25 10.69 27.00
C ALA A 101 11.93 11.29 27.51
N THR A 102 12.01 12.46 28.14
CA THR A 102 10.85 13.22 28.59
C THR A 102 10.96 14.68 28.16
N GLY A 103 9.84 15.30 27.81
CA GLY A 103 9.72 16.70 27.44
C GLY A 103 8.64 17.38 28.28
N LYS A 104 8.83 18.67 28.57
CA LYS A 104 7.87 19.44 29.35
C LYS A 104 7.68 20.83 28.79
N THR A 105 6.43 21.29 28.81
CA THR A 105 6.08 22.70 28.66
C THR A 105 5.35 23.23 29.89
N LEU A 106 5.55 24.52 30.19
CA LEU A 106 4.78 25.21 31.25
C LEU A 106 3.36 25.59 30.81
N GLY A 107 3.04 25.48 29.51
CA GLY A 107 1.71 25.74 29.01
C GLY A 107 0.69 24.69 29.50
N GLU A 108 -0.46 25.15 29.98
CA GLU A 108 -1.55 24.28 30.48
C GLU A 108 -2.79 24.34 29.57
N THR A 109 -2.71 25.05 28.43
CA THR A 109 -3.84 25.21 27.50
C THR A 109 -3.95 24.06 26.51
N THR A 110 -5.10 23.94 25.85
CA THR A 110 -5.30 22.99 24.76
C THR A 110 -4.33 23.24 23.59
N GLU A 111 -4.00 24.49 23.30
CA GLU A 111 -2.99 24.83 22.29
C GLU A 111 -1.60 24.31 22.67
N ALA A 112 -1.21 24.43 23.95
CA ALA A 112 0.05 23.87 24.44
C ALA A 112 0.04 22.33 24.32
N PHE A 113 -1.11 21.69 24.55
CA PHE A 113 -1.27 20.25 24.34
C PHE A 113 -1.09 19.85 22.88
N TYR A 114 -1.71 20.57 21.93
CA TYR A 114 -1.54 20.30 20.51
C TYR A 114 -0.10 20.51 20.04
N CYS A 115 0.58 21.54 20.56
CA CYS A 115 2.00 21.75 20.30
C CYS A 115 2.83 20.56 20.81
N MET A 116 2.60 20.12 22.05
CA MET A 116 3.32 18.96 22.60
C MET A 116 3.00 17.66 21.85
N ALA A 117 1.74 17.43 21.49
CA ALA A 117 1.33 16.27 20.71
C ALA A 117 1.99 16.26 19.32
N ARG A 118 2.19 17.44 18.70
CA ARG A 118 2.98 17.55 17.47
C ARG A 118 4.44 17.16 17.68
N ILE A 119 5.06 17.58 18.79
CA ILE A 119 6.43 17.18 19.15
C ILE A 119 6.50 15.65 19.31
N GLY A 120 5.54 15.06 20.02
CA GLY A 120 5.41 13.61 20.16
C GLY A 120 5.26 12.89 18.81
N ALA A 121 4.48 13.44 17.89
CA ALA A 121 4.32 12.89 16.55
C ALA A 121 5.62 12.96 15.72
N GLU A 122 6.37 14.07 15.77
CA GLU A 122 7.67 14.20 15.11
C GLU A 122 8.67 13.17 15.65
N CYS A 123 8.77 13.04 16.98
CA CYS A 123 9.60 12.04 17.64
C CYS A 123 9.20 10.61 17.24
N SER A 124 7.90 10.31 17.25
CA SER A 124 7.35 9.02 16.83
C SER A 124 7.72 8.73 15.38
N MET A 125 7.51 9.65 14.45
CA MET A 125 7.85 9.42 13.04
C MET A 125 9.37 9.26 12.81
N MET A 126 10.21 9.93 13.61
CA MET A 126 11.66 9.79 13.50
C MET A 126 12.18 8.46 14.09
N LEU A 127 11.65 8.03 15.23
CA LEU A 127 12.06 6.79 15.92
C LEU A 127 11.39 5.54 15.33
N ASN A 128 10.10 5.64 15.01
CA ASN A 128 9.32 4.58 14.38
C ASN A 128 9.44 4.62 12.87
N GLY A 129 10.45 5.27 12.29
CA GLY A 129 10.67 5.34 10.84
C GLY A 129 10.82 3.98 10.14
N ARG A 130 10.88 2.88 10.91
CA ARG A 130 10.61 1.52 10.43
C ARG A 130 9.17 1.31 9.97
N GLY A 131 8.20 2.17 10.29
CA GLY A 131 6.77 2.06 9.98
C GLY A 131 6.28 0.61 9.98
N ASN A 132 5.99 0.02 11.15
CA ASN A 132 5.55 -1.38 11.26
C ASN A 132 6.50 -2.47 10.67
N ASN A 133 7.75 -2.17 10.32
CA ASN A 133 8.68 -3.15 9.74
C ASN A 133 9.69 -3.76 10.73
N ILE A 134 9.23 -4.14 11.92
CA ILE A 134 9.78 -5.32 12.60
C ILE A 134 8.61 -6.24 12.92
N MET A 135 8.19 -6.97 11.91
CA MET A 135 7.51 -8.22 12.19
C MET A 135 8.50 -9.15 12.86
N ASN A 136 8.19 -9.56 14.10
CA ASN A 136 8.82 -10.69 14.77
C ASN A 136 9.03 -11.84 13.77
N ASN A 137 10.10 -12.63 13.86
CA ASN A 137 10.25 -13.82 12.99
C ASN A 137 9.00 -14.73 13.05
N LEU A 138 8.30 -14.73 14.19
CA LEU A 138 6.99 -15.37 14.36
C LEU A 138 5.86 -14.65 13.60
N ASP A 139 5.80 -13.32 13.61
CA ASP A 139 4.81 -12.52 12.86
C ASP A 139 5.09 -12.50 11.35
N ARG A 140 6.35 -12.60 10.93
CA ARG A 140 6.75 -12.73 9.53
C ARG A 140 6.38 -14.11 9.01
N ALA A 141 6.68 -15.18 9.75
CA ALA A 141 6.24 -16.53 9.43
C ALA A 141 4.70 -16.68 9.47
N ASN A 142 4.03 -15.99 10.40
CA ASN A 142 2.57 -15.94 10.45
C ASN A 142 2.00 -15.16 9.25
N ARG A 143 2.52 -13.96 8.95
CA ARG A 143 2.12 -13.15 7.78
C ARG A 143 2.35 -13.91 6.48
N GLN A 144 3.47 -14.62 6.35
CA GLN A 144 3.77 -15.49 5.20
C GLN A 144 2.76 -16.63 5.09
N ASN A 145 2.49 -17.34 6.19
CA ASN A 145 1.47 -18.40 6.19
C ASN A 145 0.07 -17.86 5.86
N GLU A 146 -0.29 -16.67 6.32
CA GLU A 146 -1.55 -16.01 5.99
C GLU A 146 -1.60 -15.59 4.51
N PHE A 147 -0.53 -15.01 3.95
CA PHE A 147 -0.46 -14.68 2.52
C PHE A 147 -0.68 -15.92 1.66
N LEU A 148 0.00 -17.01 1.99
CA LEU A 148 -0.10 -18.27 1.27
C LEU A 148 -1.52 -18.86 1.33
N LYS A 149 -2.22 -18.74 2.46
CA LYS A 149 -3.64 -19.14 2.58
C LYS A 149 -4.56 -18.30 1.70
N VAL A 150 -4.25 -17.02 1.51
CA VAL A 150 -5.04 -16.11 0.65
C VAL A 150 -4.76 -16.39 -0.83
N LEU A 151 -3.53 -16.73 -1.18
CA LEU A 151 -3.12 -17.03 -2.55
C LEU A 151 -3.64 -18.38 -3.05
N GLU A 152 -3.67 -19.40 -2.19
CA GLU A 152 -4.01 -20.78 -2.55
C GLU A 152 -5.34 -20.92 -3.32
N PRO A 153 -6.49 -20.36 -2.87
CA PRO A 153 -7.75 -20.47 -3.61
C PRO A 153 -7.69 -19.88 -5.03
N HIS A 154 -6.93 -18.79 -5.21
CA HIS A 154 -6.80 -18.12 -6.51
C HIS A 154 -5.96 -18.95 -7.49
N LEU A 155 -4.90 -19.60 -7.00
CA LEU A 155 -4.10 -20.52 -7.82
C LEU A 155 -4.88 -21.80 -8.17
N MET A 156 -5.65 -22.35 -7.23
CA MET A 156 -6.52 -23.51 -7.50
C MET A 156 -7.57 -23.21 -8.57
N ALA A 157 -8.11 -21.99 -8.61
CA ALA A 157 -9.04 -21.56 -9.67
C ALA A 157 -8.40 -21.53 -11.07
N LEU A 158 -7.06 -21.45 -11.15
CA LEU A 158 -6.28 -21.57 -12.39
C LEU A 158 -5.89 -23.02 -12.72
N GLY A 159 -6.32 -24.00 -11.91
CA GLY A 159 -5.93 -25.41 -12.06
C GLY A 159 -4.53 -25.74 -11.52
N VAL A 160 -3.92 -24.82 -10.76
CA VAL A 160 -2.60 -25.02 -10.15
C VAL A 160 -2.78 -25.67 -8.78
N THR A 161 -2.11 -26.80 -8.57
CA THR A 161 -2.01 -27.43 -7.26
C THR A 161 -0.81 -26.90 -6.48
N TYR A 162 -0.95 -26.88 -5.16
CA TYR A 162 -0.08 -26.20 -4.23
C TYR A 162 0.34 -27.19 -3.14
N ASP A 163 1.62 -27.56 -3.10
CA ASP A 163 2.16 -28.55 -2.16
C ASP A 163 3.27 -27.94 -1.31
N LYS A 164 3.00 -27.74 -0.01
CA LYS A 164 4.03 -27.29 0.94
C LYS A 164 5.07 -28.40 1.14
N LYS A 165 6.33 -28.15 0.76
CA LYS A 165 7.45 -29.05 1.04
C LYS A 165 8.46 -28.35 1.94
N VAL A 166 8.60 -28.87 3.15
CA VAL A 166 9.67 -28.46 4.06
C VAL A 166 10.96 -29.13 3.61
N THR A 167 11.92 -28.33 3.11
CA THR A 167 13.22 -28.84 2.67
C THR A 167 14.31 -28.24 3.57
N GLY A 168 14.70 -28.97 4.62
CA GLY A 168 15.69 -28.47 5.61
C GLY A 168 15.10 -27.36 6.49
N LYS A 169 15.69 -26.16 6.46
CA LYS A 169 15.19 -24.96 7.18
C LYS A 169 14.31 -24.04 6.32
N LYS A 170 14.08 -24.38 5.05
CA LYS A 170 13.28 -23.57 4.10
C LYS A 170 11.91 -24.22 3.88
N GLU A 171 10.87 -23.41 3.97
CA GLU A 171 9.51 -23.77 3.58
C GLU A 171 9.30 -23.30 2.13
N ASP A 172 9.53 -24.18 1.16
CA ASP A 172 9.25 -23.87 -0.24
C ASP A 172 7.90 -24.46 -0.62
N VAL A 173 7.14 -23.73 -1.42
CA VAL A 173 5.85 -24.21 -1.87
C VAL A 173 5.89 -24.55 -3.34
N GLN A 174 5.70 -25.83 -3.64
CA GLN A 174 5.76 -26.34 -5.00
C GLN A 174 4.44 -26.11 -5.72
N LEU A 175 4.54 -25.58 -6.93
CA LEU A 175 3.42 -25.34 -7.83
C LEU A 175 3.43 -26.40 -8.92
N SER A 176 2.29 -27.06 -9.12
CA SER A 176 2.11 -28.02 -10.20
C SER A 176 0.86 -27.72 -11.02
N LEU A 177 0.93 -27.99 -12.33
CA LEU A 177 -0.18 -27.84 -13.26
C LEU A 177 -0.37 -29.18 -13.98
N HIS A 178 -1.58 -29.73 -13.94
CA HIS A 178 -1.88 -31.08 -14.46
C HIS A 178 -0.94 -32.19 -13.90
N GLY A 179 -0.46 -32.03 -12.66
CA GLY A 179 0.46 -32.97 -12.01
C GLY A 179 1.95 -32.79 -12.39
N ALA A 180 2.29 -31.86 -13.28
CA ALA A 180 3.67 -31.52 -13.60
C ALA A 180 4.13 -30.31 -12.78
N GLN A 181 5.32 -30.39 -12.17
CA GLN A 181 5.89 -29.29 -11.38
C GLN A 181 6.31 -28.12 -12.29
N ILE A 182 5.62 -27.00 -12.16
CA ILE A 182 5.83 -25.79 -12.98
C ILE A 182 6.65 -24.71 -12.28
N GLY A 183 6.84 -24.78 -10.97
CA GLY A 183 7.53 -23.73 -10.23
C GLY A 183 7.48 -23.92 -8.73
N TYR A 184 7.93 -22.90 -8.01
CA TYR A 184 7.81 -22.83 -6.55
C TYR A 184 7.72 -21.38 -6.08
N ILE A 185 7.22 -21.19 -4.86
CA ILE A 185 7.28 -19.93 -4.12
C ILE A 185 8.31 -20.11 -3.02
N ASP A 186 9.35 -19.26 -3.02
CA ASP A 186 10.30 -19.16 -1.91
C ASP A 186 9.62 -18.35 -0.81
N ALA A 187 9.17 -19.02 0.26
CA ALA A 187 8.56 -18.36 1.40
C ALA A 187 9.60 -17.84 2.42
N SER A 188 10.90 -18.04 2.17
CA SER A 188 11.98 -17.55 3.03
C SER A 188 12.38 -16.09 2.74
N GLU A 189 12.17 -15.59 1.52
CA GLU A 189 12.53 -14.23 1.07
C GLU A 189 11.32 -13.55 0.40
N ASP A 190 10.68 -12.61 1.11
CA ASP A 190 9.58 -11.71 0.69
C ASP A 190 8.47 -12.31 -0.20
N ASN A 191 8.28 -13.64 -0.16
CA ASN A 191 7.45 -14.41 -1.09
C ASN A 191 7.85 -14.19 -2.56
N THR A 192 8.88 -14.90 -3.02
CA THR A 192 9.31 -14.79 -4.43
C THR A 192 8.77 -15.95 -5.26
N LEU A 193 8.10 -15.65 -6.38
CA LEU A 193 7.58 -16.65 -7.33
C LEU A 193 8.64 -17.03 -8.36
N TYR A 194 8.95 -18.32 -8.44
CA TYR A 194 9.81 -18.91 -9.46
C TYR A 194 9.02 -19.86 -10.36
N LEU A 195 9.02 -19.60 -11.66
CA LEU A 195 8.38 -20.46 -12.66
C LEU A 195 9.44 -21.08 -13.59
N LYS A 196 9.31 -22.37 -13.87
CA LYS A 196 10.11 -23.07 -14.88
C LYS A 196 9.56 -22.71 -16.24
N HIS A 197 10.34 -21.96 -17.02
CA HIS A 197 9.93 -21.49 -18.35
C HIS A 197 9.56 -22.66 -19.28
N ASN A 198 8.36 -22.61 -19.84
CA ASN A 198 7.85 -23.53 -20.84
C ASN A 198 6.91 -22.75 -21.78
N GLU A 199 7.24 -22.70 -23.08
CA GLU A 199 6.47 -21.93 -24.08
C GLU A 199 5.02 -22.44 -24.22
N ALA A 200 4.78 -23.74 -24.00
CA ALA A 200 3.44 -24.32 -24.12
C ALA A 200 2.46 -23.84 -23.02
N ASP A 201 2.98 -23.37 -21.89
CA ASP A 201 2.19 -22.96 -20.72
C ASP A 201 2.16 -21.43 -20.51
N GLU A 202 2.74 -20.65 -21.44
CA GLU A 202 2.94 -19.20 -21.31
C GLU A 202 1.65 -18.41 -20.97
N PRO A 203 0.49 -18.67 -21.62
CA PRO A 203 -0.76 -17.96 -21.29
C PRO A 203 -1.26 -18.22 -19.85
N VAL A 204 -0.95 -19.40 -19.29
CA VAL A 204 -1.30 -19.73 -17.90
C VAL A 204 -0.30 -19.10 -16.95
N PHE A 205 0.99 -19.06 -17.31
CA PHE A 205 2.03 -18.42 -16.50
C PHE A 205 1.79 -16.93 -16.29
N ASP A 206 1.33 -16.21 -17.31
CA ASP A 206 1.01 -14.79 -17.14
C ASP A 206 -0.17 -14.55 -16.20
N LYS A 207 -1.18 -15.43 -16.24
CA LYS A 207 -2.30 -15.40 -15.27
C LYS A 207 -1.83 -15.72 -13.86
N ILE A 208 -0.90 -16.68 -13.68
CA ILE A 208 -0.30 -16.99 -12.38
C ILE A 208 0.48 -15.79 -11.84
N LYS A 209 1.37 -15.20 -12.66
CA LYS A 209 2.16 -14.01 -12.27
C LYS A 209 1.25 -12.84 -11.88
N GLN A 210 0.20 -12.60 -12.67
CA GLN A 210 -0.75 -11.52 -12.39
C GLN A 210 -1.51 -11.78 -11.09
N THR A 211 -2.04 -12.99 -10.91
CA THR A 211 -2.73 -13.42 -9.68
C THR A 211 -1.84 -13.27 -8.46
N PHE A 212 -0.56 -13.67 -8.57
CA PHE A 212 0.42 -13.54 -7.50
C PHE A 212 0.62 -12.07 -7.10
N ARG A 213 0.88 -11.18 -8.08
CA ARG A 213 1.08 -9.74 -7.84
C ARG A 213 -0.17 -9.10 -7.23
N ASP A 214 -1.34 -9.35 -7.80
CA ASP A 214 -2.60 -8.76 -7.34
C ASP A 214 -2.94 -9.21 -5.92
N THR A 215 -2.69 -10.49 -5.61
CA THR A 215 -2.91 -11.02 -4.26
C THR A 215 -1.92 -10.40 -3.27
N MET A 216 -0.65 -10.24 -3.66
CA MET A 216 0.38 -9.65 -2.81
C MET A 216 0.05 -8.19 -2.47
N GLU A 217 -0.28 -7.39 -3.49
CA GLU A 217 -0.68 -5.99 -3.32
C GLU A 217 -1.90 -5.87 -2.38
N ALA A 218 -2.93 -6.70 -2.61
CA ALA A 218 -4.14 -6.70 -1.81
C ALA A 218 -3.90 -7.09 -0.35
N PHE A 219 -3.05 -8.10 -0.14
CA PHE A 219 -2.71 -8.60 1.19
C PHE A 219 -1.84 -7.61 1.97
N GLU A 220 -0.87 -6.97 1.33
CA GLU A 220 -0.06 -5.91 1.93
C GLU A 220 -0.92 -4.71 2.35
N ALA A 221 -1.82 -4.26 1.47
CA ALA A 221 -2.77 -3.20 1.78
C ALA A 221 -3.63 -3.57 3.00
N TYR A 222 -4.18 -4.78 3.04
CA TYR A 222 -4.99 -5.26 4.15
C TYR A 222 -4.21 -5.36 5.47
N THR A 223 -3.02 -5.95 5.46
CA THR A 223 -2.24 -6.19 6.69
C THR A 223 -1.60 -4.92 7.26
N SER A 224 -1.42 -3.89 6.44
CA SER A 224 -0.92 -2.58 6.87
C SER A 224 -2.03 -1.64 7.34
N ALA A 225 -3.30 -1.95 7.02
CA ALA A 225 -4.44 -1.11 7.35
C ALA A 225 -4.91 -1.26 8.80
N MET A 226 -5.30 -0.15 9.41
CA MET A 226 -5.93 -0.11 10.73
C MET A 226 -7.41 -0.49 10.66
N PRO A 227 -8.01 -0.98 11.77
CA PRO A 227 -9.45 -1.18 11.86
C PRO A 227 -10.24 0.08 11.46
N LEU A 228 -11.41 -0.10 10.87
CA LEU A 228 -12.29 1.01 10.49
C LEU A 228 -12.95 1.59 11.73
N GLU A 229 -12.70 2.87 11.99
CA GLU A 229 -13.29 3.62 13.10
C GLU A 229 -14.69 4.12 12.74
N VAL A 230 -15.71 3.44 13.26
CA VAL A 230 -17.15 3.74 13.13
C VAL A 230 -17.92 3.20 14.34
N GLU A 231 -19.08 3.77 14.65
CA GLU A 231 -19.93 3.26 15.74
C GLU A 231 -20.56 1.89 15.42
N ASP A 232 -20.78 1.60 14.14
CA ASP A 232 -21.35 0.32 13.69
C ASP A 232 -20.35 -0.84 13.88
N GLU A 233 -20.60 -1.68 14.87
CA GLU A 233 -19.80 -2.86 15.21
C GLU A 233 -19.59 -3.81 14.01
N SER A 234 -20.55 -3.90 13.08
CA SER A 234 -20.42 -4.76 11.92
C SER A 234 -19.36 -4.25 10.95
N ALA A 235 -19.26 -2.93 10.81
CA ALA A 235 -18.30 -2.25 9.95
C ALA A 235 -16.91 -2.14 10.60
N GLN A 236 -16.80 -2.15 11.95
CA GLN A 236 -15.52 -2.23 12.66
C GLN A 236 -14.73 -3.51 12.35
N THR A 237 -15.39 -4.55 11.87
CA THR A 237 -14.71 -5.79 11.42
C THR A 237 -13.91 -5.65 10.13
N TYR A 238 -14.02 -4.49 9.46
CA TYR A 238 -13.23 -4.14 8.28
C TYR A 238 -12.04 -3.27 8.67
N ARG A 239 -10.97 -3.35 7.87
CA ARG A 239 -9.81 -2.46 7.95
C ARG A 239 -9.90 -1.38 6.88
N LYS A 240 -9.59 -0.14 7.24
CA LYS A 240 -9.63 1.01 6.33
C LYS A 240 -8.36 1.06 5.49
N LEU A 241 -8.47 0.78 4.19
CA LEU A 241 -7.34 0.83 3.26
C LEU A 241 -7.06 2.27 2.80
N SER A 242 -8.13 3.03 2.49
CA SER A 242 -8.03 4.43 2.06
C SER A 242 -9.34 5.17 2.27
N GLU A 243 -9.28 6.49 2.31
CA GLU A 243 -10.45 7.35 2.42
C GLU A 243 -10.20 8.69 1.71
N LEU A 244 -11.12 9.09 0.83
CA LEU A 244 -11.05 10.36 0.10
C LEU A 244 -12.45 10.84 -0.29
N ASN A 245 -12.71 12.15 -0.16
CA ASN A 245 -13.97 12.79 -0.54
C ASN A 245 -15.22 12.10 0.06
N GLY A 246 -15.09 11.62 1.30
CA GLY A 246 -16.15 10.92 2.01
C GLY A 246 -16.46 9.54 1.43
N ILE A 247 -15.56 8.95 0.64
CA ILE A 247 -15.60 7.55 0.23
C ILE A 247 -14.50 6.79 0.96
N VAL A 248 -14.84 5.61 1.49
CA VAL A 248 -13.94 4.73 2.22
C VAL A 248 -13.72 3.47 1.39
N LEU A 249 -12.47 3.09 1.14
CA LEU A 249 -12.09 1.76 0.68
C LEU A 249 -11.67 0.93 1.90
N ALA A 250 -12.32 -0.20 2.12
CA ALA A 250 -12.05 -1.07 3.25
C ALA A 250 -11.99 -2.54 2.83
N ALA A 251 -11.35 -3.38 3.65
CA ALA A 251 -11.22 -4.80 3.41
C ALA A 251 -11.40 -5.64 4.67
N LYS A 252 -11.84 -6.88 4.48
CA LYS A 252 -12.04 -7.87 5.55
C LYS A 252 -11.60 -9.25 5.11
N MET A 253 -10.88 -9.95 5.98
CA MET A 253 -10.60 -11.38 5.80
C MET A 253 -11.85 -12.21 6.05
N MET A 254 -12.17 -13.11 5.12
CA MET A 254 -13.33 -13.98 5.22
C MET A 254 -12.94 -15.38 5.67
N LYS A 255 -13.95 -16.18 6.06
CA LYS A 255 -13.73 -17.50 6.66
C LYS A 255 -13.07 -18.50 5.71
N ASP A 256 -13.15 -18.24 4.41
CA ASP A 256 -12.55 -19.02 3.32
C ASP A 256 -11.14 -18.54 2.95
N ASN A 257 -10.51 -17.73 3.82
CA ASN A 257 -9.21 -17.08 3.60
C ASN A 257 -9.17 -16.14 2.39
N THR A 258 -10.31 -15.73 1.84
CA THR A 258 -10.35 -14.73 0.77
C THR A 258 -10.61 -13.34 1.35
N LEU A 259 -9.99 -12.32 0.75
CA LEU A 259 -10.28 -10.93 1.09
C LEU A 259 -11.59 -10.49 0.42
N GLN A 260 -12.43 -9.77 1.16
CA GLN A 260 -13.54 -9.00 0.61
C GLN A 260 -13.21 -7.53 0.73
N PHE A 261 -13.46 -6.80 -0.35
CA PHE A 261 -13.30 -5.36 -0.43
C PHE A 261 -14.66 -4.69 -0.50
N VAL A 262 -14.74 -3.49 0.03
CA VAL A 262 -15.93 -2.66 -0.04
C VAL A 262 -15.55 -1.21 -0.20
N THR A 263 -16.28 -0.49 -1.06
CA THR A 263 -16.30 0.96 -1.04
C THR A 263 -17.58 1.45 -0.38
N TRP A 264 -17.46 2.33 0.59
CA TRP A 264 -18.59 2.92 1.29
C TRP A 264 -18.60 4.43 1.13
N ARG A 265 -19.76 5.05 1.33
CA ARG A 265 -19.85 6.48 1.61
C ARG A 265 -19.84 6.71 3.11
N ARG A 266 -18.99 7.63 3.56
CA ARG A 266 -18.89 8.08 4.95
C ARG A 266 -20.15 8.87 5.32
N SER A 267 -20.64 8.62 6.52
CA SER A 267 -21.68 9.42 7.20
C SER A 267 -21.12 9.96 8.51
N SER A 268 -21.91 10.74 9.25
CA SER A 268 -21.47 11.35 10.52
C SER A 268 -21.04 10.32 11.58
N THR A 269 -21.66 9.14 11.61
CA THR A 269 -21.40 8.11 12.65
C THR A 269 -20.96 6.75 12.10
N GLY A 270 -20.99 6.58 10.77
CA GLY A 270 -20.74 5.27 10.16
C GLY A 270 -20.52 5.32 8.65
N VAL A 271 -20.91 4.24 7.99
CA VAL A 271 -20.74 4.04 6.55
C VAL A 271 -22.05 3.53 5.93
N ASN A 272 -22.31 3.89 4.68
CA ASN A 272 -23.49 3.42 3.93
C ASN A 272 -23.19 3.25 2.44
N ASN A 273 -24.16 2.74 1.69
CA ASN A 273 -24.12 2.57 0.23
C ASN A 273 -22.89 1.77 -0.24
N GLY A 274 -22.71 0.57 0.31
CA GLY A 274 -21.55 -0.28 0.08
C GLY A 274 -21.56 -1.00 -1.26
N ASN A 275 -20.46 -0.88 -2.02
CA ASN A 275 -20.18 -1.72 -3.18
C ASN A 275 -19.17 -2.80 -2.78
N TYR A 276 -19.60 -4.05 -2.71
CA TYR A 276 -18.76 -5.17 -2.27
C TYR A 276 -18.21 -5.94 -3.47
N THR A 277 -16.94 -6.33 -3.39
CA THR A 277 -16.29 -7.17 -4.40
C THR A 277 -15.22 -8.04 -3.76
N ARG A 278 -14.84 -9.13 -4.44
CA ARG A 278 -13.69 -9.96 -4.09
C ARG A 278 -12.44 -9.59 -4.90
N ASN A 279 -12.59 -8.74 -5.91
CA ASN A 279 -11.50 -8.30 -6.77
C ASN A 279 -10.97 -6.93 -6.29
N TYR A 280 -9.71 -6.89 -5.87
CA TYR A 280 -9.09 -5.66 -5.35
C TYR A 280 -8.96 -4.57 -6.43
N GLN A 281 -8.64 -4.93 -7.66
CA GLN A 281 -8.56 -3.99 -8.77
C GLN A 281 -9.92 -3.32 -9.05
N SER A 282 -11.00 -4.11 -9.10
CA SER A 282 -12.35 -3.55 -9.22
C SER A 282 -12.73 -2.65 -8.04
N ALA A 283 -12.26 -2.95 -6.83
CA ALA A 283 -12.48 -2.11 -5.66
C ALA A 283 -11.71 -0.78 -5.75
N LYS A 284 -10.47 -0.80 -6.26
CA LYS A 284 -9.66 0.41 -6.51
C LYS A 284 -10.31 1.29 -7.58
N GLU A 285 -10.80 0.70 -8.67
CA GLU A 285 -11.50 1.41 -9.75
C GLU A 285 -12.80 2.05 -9.24
N ASP A 286 -13.62 1.28 -8.53
CA ASP A 286 -14.86 1.78 -7.94
C ASP A 286 -14.59 2.88 -6.89
N PHE A 287 -13.53 2.73 -6.09
CA PHE A 287 -13.09 3.75 -5.14
C PHE A 287 -12.69 5.03 -5.87
N ALA A 288 -11.79 4.94 -6.85
CA ALA A 288 -11.30 6.09 -7.60
C ALA A 288 -12.41 6.84 -8.36
N LEU A 289 -13.40 6.10 -8.87
CA LEU A 289 -14.58 6.67 -9.51
C LEU A 289 -15.47 7.40 -8.50
N ARG A 290 -15.78 6.76 -7.36
CA ARG A 290 -16.71 7.29 -6.36
C ARG A 290 -16.11 8.44 -5.56
N SER A 291 -14.80 8.44 -5.36
CA SER A 291 -14.05 9.48 -4.66
C SER A 291 -13.65 10.64 -5.58
N GLU A 292 -14.03 10.59 -6.86
CA GLU A 292 -13.74 11.64 -7.86
C GLU A 292 -12.24 11.82 -8.13
N MET A 293 -11.41 10.79 -7.87
CA MET A 293 -9.98 10.78 -8.22
C MET A 293 -9.74 10.72 -9.73
N ILE A 294 -10.66 10.10 -10.45
CA ILE A 294 -10.61 9.98 -11.90
C ILE A 294 -11.78 10.81 -12.45
N ASP A 295 -11.46 11.78 -13.32
CA ASP A 295 -12.47 12.44 -14.13
C ASP A 295 -13.15 11.37 -14.98
N LYS A 296 -14.48 11.23 -14.84
CA LYS A 296 -15.30 10.22 -15.53
C LYS A 296 -15.10 10.21 -17.05
N GLN A 297 -14.51 11.27 -17.60
CA GLN A 297 -14.17 11.44 -19.02
C GLN A 297 -12.82 10.80 -19.44
N ARG A 298 -12.03 10.21 -18.53
CA ARG A 298 -10.66 9.70 -18.80
C ARG A 298 -10.40 8.24 -18.42
N LEU A 299 -11.44 7.40 -18.45
CA LEU A 299 -11.33 5.95 -18.17
C LEU A 299 -10.46 5.17 -19.18
N PHE A 300 -10.28 5.73 -20.37
CA PHE A 300 -9.51 5.15 -21.47
C PHE A 300 -8.66 6.26 -22.10
N SER A 301 -7.43 5.95 -22.50
CA SER A 301 -6.63 6.84 -23.35
C SER A 301 -7.28 7.02 -24.73
N ASP A 302 -6.90 8.07 -25.47
CA ASP A 302 -7.42 8.30 -26.83
C ASP A 302 -7.16 7.11 -27.77
N GLU A 303 -6.07 6.36 -27.55
CA GLU A 303 -5.75 5.15 -28.31
C GLU A 303 -6.64 3.97 -27.93
N GLU A 304 -6.93 3.78 -26.63
CA GLU A 304 -7.85 2.75 -26.16
C GLU A 304 -9.29 3.02 -26.58
N LEU A 305 -9.73 4.28 -26.57
CA LEU A 305 -11.06 4.67 -27.08
C LEU A 305 -11.18 4.39 -28.59
N LYS A 306 -10.15 4.71 -29.37
CA LYS A 306 -10.11 4.39 -30.81
C LYS A 306 -10.13 2.88 -31.06
N LEU A 307 -9.44 2.10 -30.22
CA LEU A 307 -9.43 0.64 -30.31
C LEU A 307 -10.82 0.05 -30.01
N ILE A 308 -11.48 0.52 -28.95
CA ILE A 308 -12.84 0.08 -28.58
C ILE A 308 -13.83 0.47 -29.68
N GLN A 309 -13.75 1.70 -30.21
CA GLN A 309 -14.60 2.14 -31.32
C GLN A 309 -14.42 1.25 -32.56
N SER A 310 -13.17 0.96 -32.95
CA SER A 310 -12.88 0.06 -34.07
C SER A 310 -13.43 -1.35 -33.86
N ALA A 311 -13.37 -1.88 -32.64
CA ALA A 311 -13.94 -3.18 -32.30
C ALA A 311 -15.48 -3.19 -32.38
N LEU A 312 -16.14 -2.10 -31.94
CA LEU A 312 -17.60 -1.95 -32.04
C LEU A 312 -18.07 -1.83 -33.49
N ASP A 313 -17.40 -1.01 -34.30
CA ASP A 313 -17.71 -0.89 -35.73
C ASP A 313 -17.51 -2.21 -36.47
N THR A 314 -16.49 -2.98 -36.08
CA THR A 314 -16.23 -4.32 -36.59
C THR A 314 -17.38 -5.27 -36.21
N ALA A 315 -17.78 -5.29 -34.93
CA ALA A 315 -18.89 -6.11 -34.45
C ALA A 315 -20.22 -5.76 -35.17
N GLN A 316 -20.50 -4.48 -35.41
CA GLN A 316 -21.66 -4.05 -36.21
C GLN A 316 -21.60 -4.55 -37.65
N ARG A 317 -20.44 -4.45 -38.32
CA ARG A 317 -20.27 -4.92 -39.71
C ARG A 317 -20.37 -6.44 -39.83
N PHE A 318 -19.84 -7.20 -38.87
CA PHE A 318 -19.84 -8.67 -38.92
C PHE A 318 -21.14 -9.30 -38.38
N GLY A 319 -21.84 -8.64 -37.45
CA GLY A 319 -23.12 -9.14 -36.92
C GLY A 319 -24.30 -9.05 -37.91
N GLN A 320 -24.14 -8.32 -39.02
CA GLN A 320 -25.09 -8.33 -40.15
C GLN A 320 -24.87 -9.52 -41.12
N ILE A 321 -23.74 -10.23 -41.01
CA ILE A 321 -23.32 -11.29 -41.94
C ILE A 321 -23.15 -12.65 -41.21
N SER A 322 -23.31 -12.68 -39.88
CA SER A 322 -23.23 -13.91 -39.07
C SER A 322 -24.43 -14.83 -39.28
N LYS A 323 -24.22 -16.14 -39.11
CA LYS A 323 -25.29 -17.16 -39.18
C LYS A 323 -26.36 -16.99 -38.09
N GLU A 324 -26.02 -16.32 -36.99
CA GLU A 324 -26.91 -15.84 -35.95
C GLU A 324 -26.83 -14.32 -35.97
N PRO A 325 -27.71 -13.63 -36.72
CA PRO A 325 -27.69 -12.18 -36.80
C PRO A 325 -28.05 -11.59 -35.44
N MET A 326 -27.43 -10.46 -35.10
CA MET A 326 -27.74 -9.74 -33.86
C MET A 326 -29.21 -9.34 -33.83
N THR A 327 -29.80 -9.35 -32.63
CA THR A 327 -31.15 -8.83 -32.45
C THR A 327 -31.16 -7.31 -32.60
N PHE A 328 -32.33 -6.74 -32.95
CA PHE A 328 -32.51 -5.28 -33.07
C PHE A 328 -32.11 -4.52 -31.80
N ASP A 329 -32.37 -5.10 -30.62
CA ASP A 329 -32.01 -4.50 -29.34
C ASP A 329 -30.50 -4.53 -29.08
N GLU A 330 -29.79 -5.56 -29.56
CA GLU A 330 -28.34 -5.65 -29.47
C GLU A 330 -27.66 -4.69 -30.45
N GLU A 331 -28.15 -4.60 -31.68
CA GLU A 331 -27.65 -3.66 -32.69
C GLU A 331 -27.83 -2.21 -32.22
N ARG A 332 -28.99 -1.88 -31.66
CA ARG A 332 -29.25 -0.55 -31.09
C ARG A 332 -28.34 -0.22 -29.90
N LYS A 333 -28.14 -1.17 -28.99
CA LYS A 333 -27.20 -0.99 -27.85
C LYS A 333 -25.77 -0.75 -28.32
N LEU A 334 -25.33 -1.41 -29.39
CA LEU A 334 -24.00 -1.20 -29.96
C LEU A 334 -23.87 0.17 -30.63
N ILE A 335 -24.91 0.65 -31.32
CA ILE A 335 -24.96 2.00 -31.91
C ILE A 335 -24.87 3.06 -30.80
N ASP A 336 -25.71 2.95 -29.77
CA ASP A 336 -25.74 3.88 -28.64
C ASP A 336 -24.39 3.90 -27.89
N LEU A 337 -23.70 2.76 -27.83
CA LEU A 337 -22.37 2.65 -27.20
C LEU A 337 -21.27 3.29 -28.07
N SER A 338 -21.32 3.08 -29.39
CA SER A 338 -20.37 3.69 -30.33
C SER A 338 -20.50 5.22 -30.36
N GLU A 339 -21.73 5.75 -30.34
CA GLU A 339 -21.99 7.20 -30.27
C GLU A 339 -21.43 7.82 -28.98
N LYS A 340 -21.68 7.19 -27.82
CA LYS A 340 -21.14 7.65 -26.54
C LYS A 340 -19.61 7.66 -26.51
N ILE A 341 -18.97 6.67 -27.13
CA ILE A 341 -17.49 6.63 -27.23
C ILE A 341 -16.99 7.70 -28.19
N GLY A 342 -17.69 7.94 -29.30
CA GLY A 342 -17.37 9.00 -30.25
C GLY A 342 -17.43 10.41 -29.64
N GLU A 343 -18.35 10.67 -28.72
CA GLU A 343 -18.44 11.95 -28.00
C GLU A 343 -17.26 12.19 -27.04
N LEU A 344 -16.61 11.12 -26.57
CA LEU A 344 -15.47 11.16 -25.66
C LEU A 344 -14.13 11.33 -26.39
N LEU A 345 -14.07 11.05 -27.70
CA LEU A 345 -12.86 11.25 -28.49
C LEU A 345 -12.60 12.74 -28.76
N PRO A 346 -11.33 13.19 -28.75
CA PRO A 346 -10.99 14.58 -29.02
C PRO A 346 -11.41 14.99 -30.43
N LYS A 347 -12.16 16.10 -30.54
CA LYS A 347 -12.58 16.66 -31.81
C LYS A 347 -11.37 17.24 -32.54
N GLU A 348 -11.04 16.70 -33.72
CA GLU A 348 -9.95 17.23 -34.54
C GLU A 348 -10.18 18.72 -34.84
N VAL A 349 -9.26 19.57 -34.38
CA VAL A 349 -9.23 20.99 -34.73
C VAL A 349 -8.81 21.08 -36.19
N LYS A 350 -9.75 21.34 -37.09
CA LYS A 350 -9.43 21.66 -38.48
C LYS A 350 -8.61 22.95 -38.49
N ALA A 351 -7.34 22.85 -38.86
CA ALA A 351 -6.50 24.00 -39.15
C ALA A 351 -7.15 24.82 -40.28
N VAL A 352 -7.54 26.05 -39.96
CA VAL A 352 -7.96 27.05 -40.95
C VAL A 352 -6.72 27.37 -41.78
N GLY A 353 -6.71 26.93 -43.04
CA GLY A 353 -5.61 27.18 -43.96
C GLY A 353 -5.53 28.66 -44.33
N GLU A 354 -4.51 29.34 -43.85
CA GLU A 354 -3.99 30.51 -44.56
C GLU A 354 -3.26 30.03 -45.82
N SER A 355 -3.79 30.41 -46.98
CA SER A 355 -3.14 30.18 -48.27
C SER A 355 -2.01 31.20 -48.45
N PRO A 356 -0.76 30.80 -48.75
CA PRO A 356 0.26 31.77 -49.15
C PRO A 356 0.04 32.18 -50.61
N ALA A 357 -0.01 33.50 -50.83
CA ALA A 357 -0.02 34.10 -52.15
C ALA A 357 1.22 33.67 -52.96
N VAL A 358 0.98 33.18 -54.17
CA VAL A 358 2.02 32.86 -55.15
C VAL A 358 2.67 34.16 -55.63
N GLN A 359 3.93 34.40 -55.26
CA GLN A 359 4.80 35.34 -55.97
C GLN A 359 5.49 34.60 -57.11
N SER A 360 5.04 34.88 -58.33
CA SER A 360 5.75 34.55 -59.57
C SER A 360 6.94 35.49 -59.76
N SER A 361 8.14 34.93 -59.93
CA SER A 361 9.27 35.62 -60.57
C SER A 361 9.70 34.87 -61.84
N PRO A 362 10.13 35.57 -62.89
CA PRO A 362 10.22 35.02 -64.24
C PRO A 362 11.59 34.36 -64.50
N MET A 363 11.57 33.25 -65.25
CA MET A 363 12.79 32.68 -65.84
C MET A 363 13.33 33.59 -66.94
N GLY A 364 14.58 34.02 -66.77
CA GLY A 364 15.42 34.55 -67.83
C GLY A 364 16.47 33.51 -68.22
N TYR A 365 16.49 33.22 -69.53
CA TYR A 365 17.45 32.47 -70.36
C TYR A 365 17.45 30.94 -70.28
#